data_AF-A0A7J8C613-F1
#
_entry.id   AF-A0A7J8C613-F1
#
_cell.length_a   1.000
_cell.length_b   1.000
_cell.length_c   1.000
_cell.angle_alpha   90.00
_cell.angle_beta   90.00
_cell.angle_gamma   90.00
#
_symmetry.space_group_name_H-M   'P 1'
#
loop_
_entity.id
_entity.type
_entity.pdbx_description
1 polymer ?
#
loop_
_entity_poly.entity_id
_entity_poly.type
_entity_poly.pdbx_seq_one_letter_code
_entity_poly.pdbx_strand_id
1 'polypeptide(L)' 'MHSLRLLSQNPPSQIFQSLSGNGRPLQPLAHRALRGNRDPRHPERRCRGPNYRLHVDGAPHGR' A
#
# COMPACT_ATOMS: atom_id res chain seq x y z
N MET A 1 14.43 4.33 -2.27
CA MET A 1 13.46 5.02 -1.38
C MET A 1 14.13 5.37 -0.05
N HIS A 2 15.22 6.14 -0.08
CA HIS A 2 15.92 6.59 1.15
C HIS A 2 15.59 8.06 1.46
N SER A 3 15.33 8.87 0.43
CA SER A 3 15.01 10.29 0.55
C SER A 3 13.73 10.58 1.35
N LEU A 4 12.68 9.74 1.24
CA LEU A 4 11.43 9.94 1.98
C LEU A 4 11.59 9.83 3.50
N ARG A 5 12.62 9.12 3.98
CA ARG A 5 12.91 8.98 5.42
C ARG A 5 13.53 10.24 6.03
N LEU A 6 13.93 11.20 5.20
CA LEU A 6 14.46 12.50 5.62
C LEU A 6 13.35 13.51 5.94
N LEU A 7 12.08 13.17 5.69
CA LEU A 7 10.94 13.98 6.10
C LEU A 7 10.78 13.89 7.62
N SER A 8 10.44 15.01 8.27
CA SER A 8 10.19 15.09 9.71
C SER A 8 8.70 14.95 10.02
N GLN A 9 8.36 14.24 11.09
CA GLN A 9 7.02 14.24 11.70
C GLN A 9 6.76 15.50 12.52
N ASN A 10 7.83 16.16 12.97
CA ASN A 10 7.78 17.29 13.87
C ASN A 10 7.87 18.63 13.13
N PRO A 11 7.33 19.71 13.74
CA PRO A 11 7.57 21.07 13.29
C PRO A 11 9.05 21.47 13.41
N PRO A 12 9.52 22.48 12.66
CA PRO A 12 10.95 22.84 12.57
C PRO A 12 11.62 23.26 13.88
N SER A 13 10.86 23.71 14.89
CA SER A 13 11.37 24.11 16.20
C SER A 13 11.67 22.95 17.14
N GLN A 14 11.33 21.71 16.75
CA GLN A 14 11.52 20.51 17.56
C GLN A 14 12.62 19.61 16.98
N ILE A 15 13.15 18.71 17.81
CA ILE A 15 14.15 17.73 17.39
C ILE A 15 13.60 16.91 16.21
N PHE A 16 14.44 16.70 15.20
CA PHE A 16 14.09 15.91 14.03
C PHE A 16 13.64 14.50 14.44
N GLN A 17 12.43 14.13 14.02
CA GLN A 17 11.92 12.77 14.12
C GLN A 17 11.53 12.29 12.74
N SER A 18 12.24 11.27 12.24
CA SER A 18 12.04 10.73 10.89
C SER A 18 10.60 10.25 10.69
N LEU A 19 9.97 10.64 9.58
CA LEU A 19 8.67 10.17 9.10
C LEU A 19 8.81 8.75 8.51
N SER A 20 9.23 7.81 9.34
CA SER A 20 9.41 6.40 9.02
C SER A 20 8.46 5.53 9.85
N GLY A 21 8.18 4.31 9.38
CA GLY A 21 7.32 3.37 10.11
C GLY A 21 5.83 3.74 10.11
N ASN A 22 5.40 4.65 9.23
CA ASN A 22 4.00 5.08 9.07
C ASN A 22 3.09 4.07 8.33
N GLY A 23 3.54 2.82 8.19
CA GLY A 23 2.74 1.75 7.60
C GLY A 23 1.70 1.22 8.60
N ARG A 24 0.46 1.07 8.16
CA ARG A 24 -0.55 0.36 8.97
C ARG A 24 -0.24 -1.14 9.02
N PRO A 25 -0.51 -1.83 10.13
CA PRO A 25 -0.36 -3.28 10.21
C PRO A 25 -1.32 -4.00 9.25
N LEU A 26 -0.89 -5.17 8.78
CA LEU A 26 -1.67 -6.01 7.87
C LEU A 26 -3.05 -6.33 8.46
N GLN A 27 -4.09 -6.23 7.63
CA GLN A 27 -5.45 -6.54 8.02
C GLN A 27 -5.90 -7.85 7.35
N PRO A 28 -6.70 -8.68 8.04
CA PRO A 28 -7.18 -9.95 7.48
C PRO A 28 -8.09 -9.69 6.28
N LEU A 29 -8.00 -10.56 5.26
CA LEU A 29 -8.90 -10.48 4.11
C LEU A 29 -10.33 -10.90 4.48
N ALA A 30 -10.49 -11.82 5.45
CA ALA A 30 -11.78 -12.38 5.86
C ALA A 30 -12.56 -12.94 4.65
N HIS A 31 -13.87 -12.67 4.56
CA HIS A 31 -14.76 -13.15 3.50
C HIS A 31 -14.71 -12.31 2.20
N ARG A 32 -13.62 -11.55 1.99
CA ARG A 32 -13.42 -10.72 0.81
C ARG A 32 -12.60 -11.47 -0.25
N ALA A 33 -12.75 -11.07 -1.51
CA ALA A 33 -11.95 -11.61 -2.59
C ALA A 33 -11.05 -10.53 -3.21
N LEU A 34 -9.84 -10.91 -3.62
CA LEU A 34 -8.94 -10.05 -4.38
C LEU A 34 -9.00 -10.45 -5.86
N ARG A 35 -9.34 -9.49 -6.73
CA ARG A 35 -9.28 -9.67 -8.19
C ARG A 35 -8.23 -8.75 -8.76
N GLY A 36 -7.35 -9.31 -9.58
CA GLY A 36 -6.34 -8.54 -10.29
C GLY A 36 -6.29 -8.95 -11.75
N ASN A 37 -5.72 -8.09 -12.59
CA ASN A 37 -5.46 -8.40 -13.99
C ASN A 37 -4.12 -9.13 -14.22
N ARG A 38 -3.61 -9.82 -13.19
CA ARG A 38 -2.42 -10.68 -13.31
C ARG A 38 -2.81 -11.96 -14.04
N ASP A 39 -2.09 -12.28 -15.10
CA ASP A 39 -2.25 -13.57 -15.78
C ASP A 39 -1.53 -14.66 -14.97
N PRO A 40 -2.25 -15.64 -14.38
CA PRO A 40 -1.63 -16.72 -13.61
C PRO A 40 -0.68 -17.59 -14.44
N ARG A 41 -0.86 -17.61 -15.77
CA ARG A 41 -0.03 -18.39 -16.71
C ARG A 41 1.35 -17.76 -16.96
N HIS A 42 1.53 -16.49 -16.57
CA HIS A 42 2.77 -15.74 -16.76
C HIS A 42 3.24 -15.13 -15.43
N PRO A 43 3.67 -15.93 -14.45
CA PRO A 43 4.00 -15.46 -13.10
C PRO A 43 5.13 -14.43 -13.07
N GLU A 44 6.06 -14.50 -14.02
CA GLU A 44 7.21 -13.60 -14.19
C GLU A 44 6.83 -12.20 -14.69
N ARG A 45 5.65 -12.05 -15.34
CA ARG A 45 5.15 -10.73 -15.72
C ARG A 45 4.71 -9.99 -14.47
N ARG A 46 5.62 -9.18 -13.94
CA ARG A 46 5.30 -8.20 -12.92
C ARG A 46 4.25 -7.24 -13.47
N CYS A 47 3.07 -7.23 -12.87
CA CYS A 47 2.07 -6.21 -13.12
C CYS A 47 2.63 -4.88 -12.60
N ARG A 48 3.08 -4.02 -13.51
CA ARG A 48 3.65 -2.71 -13.19
C ARG A 48 2.81 -1.59 -13.81
N GLY A 49 2.84 -0.42 -13.17
CA GLY A 49 2.28 0.80 -13.71
C GLY A 49 0.75 0.90 -13.60
N PRO A 50 0.16 1.93 -14.24
CA PRO A 50 -1.26 2.29 -14.12
C PRO A 50 -2.21 1.22 -14.68
N ASN A 51 -1.69 0.26 -15.44
CA ASN A 51 -2.46 -0.86 -15.95
C ASN A 51 -2.71 -1.93 -14.88
N TYR A 52 -1.99 -1.94 -13.75
CA TYR A 52 -2.28 -2.88 -12.67
C TYR A 52 -3.49 -2.42 -11.86
N ARG A 53 -4.56 -3.22 -11.88
CA ARG A 53 -5.79 -2.94 -11.13
C ARG A 53 -6.04 -4.08 -10.17
N LEU A 54 -5.97 -3.80 -8.87
CA LEU A 54 -6.37 -4.71 -7.80
C LEU A 54 -7.72 -4.23 -7.25
N HIS A 55 -8.73 -5.08 -7.32
CA HIS A 55 -10.06 -4.84 -6.79
C HIS A 55 -10.32 -5.76 -5.60
N VAL A 56 -11.01 -5.25 -4.58
CA VAL A 56 -11.38 -6.00 -3.38
C VAL A 56 -12.90 -6.14 -3.36
N ASP A 57 -13.41 -7.34 -3.61
CA ASP A 57 -14.85 -7.61 -3.54
C ASP A 57 -15.31 -7.76 -2.09
N GLY A 58 -16.54 -7.37 -1.80
CA GLY A 58 -17.13 -7.55 -0.47
C GLY A 58 -16.57 -6.62 0.60
N ALA A 59 -15.82 -5.58 0.20
CA ALA A 59 -15.56 -4.45 1.09
C ALA A 59 -16.91 -3.76 1.38
N PRO A 60 -17.31 -3.58 2.65
CA PRO A 60 -18.48 -2.76 2.94
C PRO A 60 -18.23 -1.38 2.34
N HIS A 61 -19.10 -0.95 1.43
CA HIS A 61 -19.16 0.45 1.03
C HIS A 61 -19.47 1.24 2.30
N GLY A 62 -18.54 2.08 2.73
CA GLY A 62 -18.65 2.82 3.98
C GLY A 62 -20.01 3.50 4.11
N ARG A 63 -20.66 3.28 5.25
CA ARG A 63 -21.49 4.30 5.88
C ARG A 63 -20.57 5.24 6.65
#